data_AF-U2QW85-F1
#
_entry.id   AF-U2QW85-F1
#
_cell.length_a   1.000
_cell.length_b   1.000
_cell.length_c   1.000
_cell.angle_alpha   90.00
_cell.angle_beta   90.00
_cell.angle_gamma   90.00
#
_symmetry.space_group_name_H-M   'P 1'
#
loop_
_entity.id
_entity.type
_entity.pdbx_description
1 polymer ?
#
loop_
_entity_poly.entity_id
_entity_poly.type
_entity_poly.pdbx_seq_one_letter_code
_entity_poly.pdbx_strand_id
1 'polypeptide(L)'
;MITFIDNEDEFLLRYSSEYYSIEWVDQQLRNDGEVVISRVFTVRIQDLRKSDDDPFEENRVFAIGDIKDGYRRVRSAVLGLDHDLLIAASMKLKRSYFITERNISVFKALDEVAGRQIIIGGARPDAIDEADFIHLVKEFPTSTELKYYTQARIERVLQTYLETRGQAEERLIQYMNRKEKRTRGYRSTDFTRLEATDELELEKFIYTRDRFNEMLKDADAYSETDWRRQVAKLFTLVFPRYISVLEEVNVKERYSTLGGLANRYIDMLLVDSNGSVDILEIKKPFSRCLVSKRTYRDNHVPVRELAGAIVQCEKYIFT
;
A
#
# COMPACT_ATOMS: atom_id res chain seq x y z
N MET A 1 8.91 -1.11 32.71
CA MET A 1 9.71 -1.95 31.80
C MET A 1 9.06 -3.32 31.51
N ILE A 2 9.36 -3.93 30.35
CA ILE A 2 9.07 -5.35 30.05
C ILE A 2 10.39 -6.04 29.67
N THR A 3 10.68 -7.17 30.31
CA THR A 3 11.80 -8.04 29.97
C THR A 3 11.35 -9.51 29.87
N PHE A 4 12.15 -10.32 29.18
CA PHE A 4 11.88 -11.74 28.97
C PHE A 4 12.98 -12.56 29.62
N ILE A 5 12.61 -13.65 30.29
CA ILE A 5 13.51 -14.48 31.07
C ILE A 5 13.22 -15.94 30.75
N ASP A 6 14.28 -16.70 30.55
CA ASP A 6 14.23 -18.15 30.45
C ASP A 6 14.51 -18.72 31.84
N ASN A 7 13.61 -19.56 32.36
CA ASN A 7 13.78 -20.20 33.66
C ASN A 7 13.40 -21.68 33.58
N GLU A 8 14.40 -22.55 33.65
CA GLU A 8 14.23 -24.00 33.43
C GLU A 8 13.48 -24.26 32.10
N ASP A 9 12.28 -24.86 32.18
CA ASP A 9 11.41 -25.14 31.04
C ASP A 9 10.34 -24.06 30.82
N GLU A 10 10.33 -22.98 31.61
CA GLU A 10 9.36 -21.88 31.50
C GLU A 10 9.94 -20.67 30.75
N PHE A 11 9.10 -20.06 29.91
CA PHE A 11 9.38 -18.77 29.31
C PHE A 11 8.57 -17.67 30.00
N LEU A 12 9.28 -16.73 30.63
CA LEU A 12 8.70 -15.75 31.55
C LEU A 12 8.73 -14.33 30.98
N LEU A 13 7.69 -13.57 31.27
CA LEU A 13 7.59 -12.13 31.08
C LEU A 13 7.69 -11.45 32.44
N ARG A 14 8.66 -10.56 32.62
CA ARG A 14 8.76 -9.67 33.78
C ARG A 14 8.26 -8.28 33.41
N TYR A 15 7.30 -7.79 34.18
CA TYR A 15 6.76 -6.45 34.05
C TYR A 15 7.10 -5.64 35.31
N SER A 16 7.63 -4.44 35.10
CA SER A 16 7.77 -3.41 36.13
C SER A 16 7.13 -2.12 35.63
N SER A 17 6.68 -1.28 36.53
CA SER A 17 6.17 0.05 36.19
C SER A 17 7.19 1.10 36.62
N GLU A 18 7.50 2.05 35.74
CA GLU A 18 8.48 3.13 36.02
C GLU A 18 7.82 4.39 36.59
N TYR A 19 6.50 4.54 36.42
CA TYR A 19 5.79 5.80 36.72
C TYR A 19 4.52 5.62 37.56
N TYR A 20 4.01 4.39 37.66
CA TYR A 20 2.77 4.07 38.36
C TYR A 20 2.98 2.90 39.33
N SER A 21 2.25 2.85 40.43
CA SER A 21 2.22 1.68 41.32
C SER A 21 1.86 0.43 40.51
N ILE A 22 2.54 -0.70 40.75
CA ILE A 22 2.22 -1.97 40.06
C ILE A 22 0.89 -2.59 40.53
N GLU A 23 0.29 -2.06 41.60
CA GLU A 23 -0.97 -2.54 42.20
C GLU A 23 -2.14 -2.61 41.21
N TRP A 24 -2.14 -1.80 40.14
CA TRP A 24 -3.20 -1.87 39.12
C TRP A 24 -3.25 -3.25 38.45
N VAL A 25 -2.10 -3.92 38.31
CA VAL A 25 -1.99 -5.28 37.76
C VAL A 25 -2.66 -6.26 38.72
N ASP A 26 -2.35 -6.15 40.01
CA ASP A 26 -2.93 -7.03 41.03
C ASP A 26 -4.44 -6.83 41.15
N GLN A 27 -4.91 -5.58 41.05
CA GLN A 27 -6.32 -5.25 41.10
C GLN A 27 -7.08 -5.82 39.90
N GLN A 28 -6.56 -5.68 38.68
CA GLN A 28 -7.18 -6.29 37.49
C GLN A 28 -7.17 -7.82 37.55
N LEU A 29 -6.05 -8.43 37.95
CA LEU A 29 -5.99 -9.89 38.10
C LEU A 29 -6.99 -10.43 39.14
N ARG A 30 -7.23 -9.70 40.23
CA ARG A 30 -8.22 -10.08 41.25
C ARG A 30 -9.65 -9.93 40.77
N ASN A 31 -9.94 -8.86 40.02
CA ASN A 31 -11.30 -8.54 39.60
C ASN A 31 -11.73 -9.33 38.36
N ASP A 32 -10.85 -9.38 37.36
CA ASP A 32 -11.17 -9.87 36.02
C ASP A 32 -10.52 -11.24 35.72
N GLY A 33 -9.59 -11.70 36.57
CA GLY A 33 -8.83 -12.95 36.38
C GLY A 33 -7.72 -12.85 35.33
N GLU A 34 -7.67 -11.76 34.58
CA GLU A 34 -6.67 -11.46 33.55
C GLU A 34 -6.34 -9.97 33.47
N VAL A 35 -5.21 -9.65 32.86
CA VAL A 35 -4.70 -8.28 32.70
C VAL A 35 -4.01 -8.17 31.34
N VAL A 36 -4.22 -7.04 30.64
CA VAL A 36 -3.55 -6.77 29.35
C VAL A 36 -2.44 -5.75 29.53
N ILE A 37 -1.20 -6.23 29.56
CA ILE A 37 0.00 -5.41 29.75
C ILE A 37 0.42 -4.79 28.41
N SER A 38 0.60 -3.46 28.40
CA SER A 38 0.98 -2.68 27.21
C SER A 38 0.09 -2.92 25.98
N ARG A 39 -1.19 -3.32 26.17
CA ARG A 39 -2.13 -3.66 25.09
C ARG A 39 -1.71 -4.84 24.19
N VAL A 40 -0.73 -5.63 24.62
CA VAL A 40 -0.16 -6.73 23.82
C VAL A 40 -0.18 -8.05 24.57
N PHE A 41 0.20 -8.07 25.84
CA PHE A 41 0.33 -9.32 26.60
C PHE A 41 -0.88 -9.51 27.51
N THR A 42 -1.72 -10.48 27.19
CA THR A 42 -2.81 -10.93 28.05
C THR A 42 -2.29 -12.03 28.97
N VAL A 43 -2.25 -11.77 30.27
CA VAL A 43 -1.78 -12.75 31.26
C VAL A 43 -2.84 -12.96 32.33
N ARG A 44 -2.92 -14.17 32.87
CA ARG A 44 -3.92 -14.61 33.84
C ARG A 44 -3.33 -14.81 35.21
N ILE A 45 -4.18 -14.89 36.23
CA ILE A 45 -3.73 -15.13 37.62
C ILE A 45 -2.91 -16.42 37.77
N GLN A 46 -3.23 -17.46 36.99
CA GLN A 46 -2.49 -18.74 36.95
C GLN A 46 -1.09 -18.63 36.32
N ASP A 47 -0.86 -17.58 35.51
CA ASP A 47 0.43 -17.33 34.87
C ASP A 47 1.40 -16.67 35.86
N LEU A 48 0.89 -16.05 36.93
CA LEU A 48 1.70 -15.36 37.93
C LEU A 48 2.66 -16.33 38.64
N ARG A 49 3.92 -15.94 38.75
CA ARG A 49 4.96 -16.64 39.50
C ARG A 49 5.38 -15.80 40.70
N LYS A 50 5.77 -16.47 41.78
CA LYS A 50 6.40 -15.77 42.93
C LYS A 50 7.74 -15.23 42.45
N SER A 51 8.00 -13.97 42.72
CA SER A 51 9.33 -13.40 42.51
C SER A 51 10.22 -13.82 43.68
N ASP A 52 11.40 -14.35 43.39
CA ASP A 52 12.46 -14.55 44.37
C ASP A 52 13.28 -13.26 44.59
N ASP A 53 12.97 -12.18 43.84
CA ASP A 53 13.65 -10.90 43.94
C ASP A 53 13.27 -10.12 45.21
N ASP A 54 14.16 -9.21 45.57
CA ASP A 54 14.12 -8.28 46.70
C ASP A 54 12.67 -7.79 47.02
N PRO A 55 12.20 -7.87 48.28
CA PRO A 55 10.93 -7.29 48.72
C PRO A 55 10.69 -5.84 48.31
N PHE A 56 11.74 -5.10 47.94
CA PHE A 56 11.70 -3.73 47.45
C PHE A 56 11.53 -3.58 45.92
N GLU A 57 11.65 -4.64 45.11
CA GLU A 57 11.40 -4.59 43.67
C GLU A 57 9.91 -4.76 43.33
N GLU A 58 9.25 -3.67 42.93
CA GLU A 58 7.87 -3.68 42.41
C GLU A 58 7.80 -4.24 40.98
N ASN A 59 7.97 -5.55 40.85
CA ASN A 59 7.84 -6.28 39.59
C ASN A 59 6.82 -7.45 39.70
N ARG A 60 6.27 -7.88 38.55
CA ARG A 60 5.42 -9.07 38.43
C ARG A 60 5.97 -9.96 37.31
N VAL A 61 6.07 -11.25 37.60
CA VAL A 61 6.60 -12.26 36.67
C VAL A 61 5.48 -13.21 36.26
N PHE A 62 5.34 -13.42 34.96
CA PHE A 62 4.31 -14.27 34.37
C PHE A 62 4.94 -15.34 33.48
N ALA A 63 4.58 -16.60 33.67
CA ALA A 63 4.90 -17.65 32.73
C ALA A 63 4.00 -17.51 31.50
N ILE A 64 4.56 -17.09 30.37
CA ILE A 64 3.83 -16.86 29.12
C ILE A 64 3.98 -17.99 28.12
N GLY A 65 4.77 -18.99 28.47
CA GLY A 65 5.21 -20.03 27.55
C GLY A 65 6.12 -21.06 28.20
N ASP A 66 6.67 -21.92 27.36
CA ASP A 66 7.64 -22.95 27.72
C ASP A 66 8.82 -22.96 26.76
N ILE A 67 9.90 -23.61 27.18
CA ILE A 67 11.11 -23.80 26.41
C ILE A 67 11.19 -25.28 26.07
N LYS A 68 11.09 -25.61 24.78
CA LYS A 68 11.12 -27.00 24.33
C LYS A 68 11.75 -27.10 22.94
N ASP A 69 12.52 -28.16 22.72
CA ASP A 69 13.12 -28.49 21.42
C ASP A 69 13.96 -27.34 20.82
N GLY A 70 14.59 -26.52 21.67
CA GLY A 70 15.39 -25.36 21.26
C GLY A 70 14.57 -24.09 20.92
N TYR A 71 13.28 -24.08 21.22
CA TYR A 71 12.38 -22.95 20.99
C TYR A 71 11.68 -22.50 22.27
N ARG A 72 11.54 -21.18 22.42
CA ARG A 72 10.57 -20.54 23.32
C ARG A 72 9.22 -20.55 22.62
N ARG A 73 8.25 -21.26 23.18
CA ARG A 73 6.87 -21.26 22.74
C ARG A 73 6.09 -20.24 23.55
N VAL A 74 5.60 -19.18 22.91
CA VAL A 74 4.66 -18.23 23.53
C VAL A 74 3.25 -18.68 23.21
N ARG A 75 2.44 -18.87 24.25
CA ARG A 75 1.04 -19.31 24.08
C ARG A 75 0.25 -18.28 23.26
N SER A 76 -0.53 -18.75 22.30
CA SER A 76 -1.32 -17.91 21.40
C SER A 76 -2.25 -16.96 22.18
N ALA A 77 -2.87 -17.45 23.26
CA ALA A 77 -3.73 -16.67 24.14
C ALA A 77 -3.04 -15.46 24.80
N VAL A 78 -1.71 -15.50 24.98
CA VAL A 78 -0.97 -14.39 25.57
C VAL A 78 -0.86 -13.22 24.60
N LEU A 79 -0.72 -13.49 23.31
CA LEU A 79 -0.53 -12.47 22.27
C LEU A 79 -1.79 -12.23 21.41
N GLY A 80 -2.83 -13.03 21.63
CA GLY A 80 -4.07 -13.00 20.85
C GLY A 80 -3.86 -13.44 19.40
N LEU A 81 -3.15 -14.56 19.21
CA LEU A 81 -2.82 -15.14 17.89
C LEU A 81 -3.68 -16.38 17.61
N ASP A 82 -3.76 -16.77 16.34
CA ASP A 82 -4.40 -18.01 15.90
C ASP A 82 -3.59 -19.27 16.28
N HIS A 83 -2.26 -19.16 16.31
CA HIS A 83 -1.34 -20.23 16.65
C HIS A 83 -0.29 -19.79 17.69
N ASP A 84 0.26 -20.76 18.44
CA ASP A 84 1.39 -20.49 19.35
C ASP A 84 2.59 -19.95 18.56
N LEU A 85 3.26 -18.94 19.09
CA LEU A 85 4.46 -18.37 18.49
C LEU A 85 5.69 -19.16 18.92
N LEU A 86 6.57 -19.49 17.98
CA LEU A 86 7.86 -20.12 18.27
C LEU A 86 9.01 -19.16 17.99
N ILE A 87 9.92 -18.99 18.94
CA ILE A 87 11.14 -18.20 18.75
C ILE A 87 12.33 -19.03 19.21
N ALA A 88 13.38 -19.13 18.39
CA ALA A 88 14.59 -19.86 18.75
C ALA A 88 15.15 -19.39 20.10
N ALA A 89 15.51 -20.35 20.96
CA ALA A 89 16.06 -20.07 22.28
C ALA A 89 17.41 -19.33 22.22
N SER A 90 18.14 -19.44 21.09
CA SER A 90 19.36 -18.69 20.81
C SER A 90 19.13 -17.18 20.65
N MET A 91 17.95 -16.77 20.21
CA MET A 91 17.67 -15.38 19.86
C MET A 91 17.57 -14.52 21.12
N LYS A 92 18.33 -13.43 21.21
CA LYS A 92 18.19 -12.46 22.31
C LYS A 92 16.98 -11.57 22.10
N LEU A 93 15.99 -11.65 22.99
CA LEU A 93 14.74 -10.92 22.87
C LEU A 93 14.84 -9.45 23.34
N LYS A 94 14.06 -8.59 22.68
CA LYS A 94 13.86 -7.18 23.04
C LYS A 94 12.37 -6.88 23.06
N ARG A 95 11.94 -5.96 23.93
CA ARG A 95 10.54 -5.47 23.95
C ARG A 95 10.08 -5.00 22.56
N SER A 96 10.96 -4.34 21.81
CA SER A 96 10.66 -3.82 20.46
C SER A 96 10.31 -4.90 19.43
N TYR A 97 10.64 -6.17 19.68
CA TYR A 97 10.28 -7.28 18.81
C TYR A 97 8.82 -7.72 18.98
N PHE A 98 8.20 -7.40 20.11
CA PHE A 98 6.80 -7.71 20.38
C PHE A 98 5.92 -6.46 20.28
N ILE A 99 6.45 -5.29 20.65
CA ILE A 99 5.70 -4.04 20.74
C ILE A 99 6.43 -2.93 19.99
N THR A 100 5.79 -2.34 18.98
CA THR A 100 6.30 -1.16 18.26
C THR A 100 5.60 0.12 18.70
N GLU A 101 5.79 1.19 17.93
CA GLU A 101 5.18 2.52 18.12
C GLU A 101 3.67 2.41 18.42
N ARG A 102 3.19 3.21 19.37
CA ARG A 102 1.78 3.23 19.81
C ARG A 102 1.23 1.91 20.36
N ASN A 103 2.11 1.05 20.88
CA ASN A 103 1.76 -0.26 21.44
C ASN A 103 1.10 -1.21 20.42
N ILE A 104 1.55 -1.16 19.17
CA ILE A 104 1.15 -2.14 18.15
C ILE A 104 1.85 -3.46 18.48
N SER A 105 1.06 -4.55 18.54
CA SER A 105 1.58 -5.92 18.65
C SER A 105 2.17 -6.34 17.30
N VAL A 106 3.47 -6.60 17.26
CA VAL A 106 4.17 -7.06 16.05
C VAL A 106 3.56 -8.38 15.59
N PHE A 107 3.52 -9.36 16.48
CA PHE A 107 3.09 -10.71 16.12
C PHE A 107 1.62 -10.78 15.74
N LYS A 108 0.75 -9.96 16.36
CA LYS A 108 -0.65 -9.89 15.93
C LYS A 108 -0.79 -9.36 14.51
N ALA A 109 -0.06 -8.30 14.16
CA ALA A 109 -0.06 -7.76 12.80
C ALA A 109 0.51 -8.76 11.78
N LEU A 110 1.48 -9.59 12.18
CA LEU A 110 1.99 -10.67 11.32
C LEU A 110 0.99 -11.80 11.16
N ASP A 111 0.31 -12.20 12.24
CA ASP A 111 -0.65 -13.30 12.26
C ASP A 111 -1.87 -13.01 11.36
N GLU A 112 -2.35 -11.75 11.38
CA GLU A 112 -3.42 -11.25 10.50
C GLU A 112 -3.12 -11.42 8.98
N VAL A 113 -1.85 -11.58 8.60
CA VAL A 113 -1.41 -11.69 7.20
C VAL A 113 -0.80 -13.06 6.88
N ALA A 114 -0.15 -13.72 7.85
CA ALA A 114 0.62 -14.93 7.62
C ALA A 114 -0.25 -16.15 7.30
N GLY A 115 -1.43 -16.26 7.90
CA GLY A 115 -2.34 -17.41 7.73
C GLY A 115 -1.75 -18.76 8.15
N ARG A 116 -0.67 -18.75 8.94
CA ARG A 116 0.05 -19.93 9.44
C ARG A 116 0.82 -19.59 10.72
N GLN A 117 1.28 -20.61 11.43
CA GLN A 117 2.15 -20.45 12.59
C GLN A 117 3.40 -19.62 12.28
N ILE A 118 3.68 -18.64 13.14
CA ILE A 118 4.88 -17.81 13.07
C ILE A 118 6.01 -18.49 13.85
N ILE A 119 7.14 -18.69 13.17
CA ILE A 119 8.35 -19.31 13.72
C ILE A 119 9.53 -18.40 13.38
N ILE A 120 10.30 -18.00 14.39
CA ILE A 120 11.46 -17.10 14.24
C ILE A 120 12.74 -17.84 14.60
N GLY A 121 13.67 -17.90 13.66
CA GLY A 121 15.01 -18.46 13.82
C GLY A 121 15.08 -19.98 14.03
N GLY A 122 16.28 -20.44 14.38
CA GLY A 122 16.58 -21.85 14.64
C GLY A 122 16.67 -22.69 13.36
N ALA A 123 16.62 -24.01 13.51
CA ALA A 123 16.90 -24.96 12.43
C ALA A 123 15.68 -25.35 11.57
N ARG A 124 14.48 -24.87 11.94
CA ARG A 124 13.25 -25.21 11.20
C ARG A 124 13.24 -24.57 9.80
N PRO A 125 12.94 -25.33 8.74
CA PRO A 125 13.01 -24.83 7.36
C PRO A 125 11.90 -23.81 7.03
N ASP A 126 10.82 -23.79 7.82
CA ASP A 126 9.68 -22.88 7.67
C ASP A 126 9.77 -21.63 8.58
N ALA A 127 10.88 -21.47 9.31
CA ALA A 127 11.16 -20.33 10.17
C ALA A 127 11.64 -19.11 9.38
N ILE A 128 11.23 -17.92 9.84
CA ILE A 128 11.78 -16.65 9.39
C ILE A 128 13.15 -16.49 10.02
N ASP A 129 14.18 -16.20 9.22
CA ASP A 129 15.53 -15.95 9.75
C ASP A 129 15.54 -14.79 10.76
N GLU A 130 16.40 -14.88 11.78
CA GLU A 130 16.47 -13.86 12.84
C GLU A 130 16.80 -12.46 12.27
N ALA A 131 17.68 -12.39 11.27
CA ALA A 131 18.02 -11.13 10.59
C ALA A 131 16.84 -10.55 9.82
N ASP A 132 16.11 -11.40 9.08
CA ASP A 132 14.94 -11.01 8.31
C ASP A 132 13.81 -10.53 9.23
N PHE A 133 13.58 -11.21 10.36
CA PHE A 133 12.62 -10.77 11.35
C PHE A 133 13.00 -9.41 11.96
N ILE A 134 14.28 -9.20 12.31
CA ILE A 134 14.75 -7.90 12.83
C ILE A 134 14.56 -6.79 11.78
N HIS A 135 14.77 -7.09 10.49
CA HIS A 135 14.50 -6.17 9.41
C HIS A 135 13.00 -5.87 9.28
N LEU A 136 12.16 -6.90 9.30
CA LEU A 136 10.70 -6.78 9.24
C LEU A 136 10.16 -5.86 10.35
N VAL A 137 10.64 -6.00 11.58
CA VAL A 137 10.27 -5.13 12.70
C VAL A 137 10.61 -3.65 12.42
N LYS A 138 11.69 -3.36 11.69
CA LYS A 138 12.06 -1.97 11.30
C LYS A 138 11.18 -1.39 10.19
N GLU A 139 10.51 -2.24 9.42
CA GLU A 139 9.59 -1.80 8.37
C GLU A 139 8.24 -1.32 8.92
N PHE A 140 7.90 -1.68 10.17
CA PHE A 140 6.66 -1.21 10.80
C PHE A 140 6.54 0.33 10.74
N PRO A 141 5.33 0.86 10.48
CA PRO A 141 5.11 2.29 10.39
C PRO A 141 5.45 3.02 11.69
N THR A 142 6.12 4.15 11.58
CA THR A 142 6.36 5.00 12.75
C THR A 142 5.16 5.87 13.09
N SER A 143 5.12 6.44 14.30
CA SER A 143 4.13 7.45 14.68
C SER A 143 4.08 8.64 13.72
N THR A 144 5.22 9.03 13.14
CA THR A 144 5.33 10.10 12.15
C THR A 144 4.80 9.67 10.78
N GLU A 145 5.10 8.45 10.37
CA GLU A 145 4.61 7.86 9.12
C GLU A 145 3.09 7.78 9.10
N LEU A 146 2.50 7.22 10.16
CA LEU A 146 1.05 7.13 10.33
C LEU A 146 0.39 8.52 10.30
N LYS A 147 1.04 9.52 10.89
CA LYS A 147 0.56 10.91 10.87
C LYS A 147 0.55 11.46 9.44
N TYR A 148 1.64 11.32 8.69
CA TYR A 148 1.72 11.81 7.32
C TYR A 148 0.76 11.07 6.39
N TYR A 149 0.65 9.74 6.52
CA TYR A 149 -0.32 8.95 5.78
C TYR A 149 -1.76 9.42 6.03
N THR A 150 -2.13 9.60 7.30
CA THR A 150 -3.46 10.12 7.68
C THR A 150 -3.71 11.49 7.07
N GLN A 151 -2.73 12.41 7.14
CA GLN A 151 -2.87 13.76 6.56
C GLN A 151 -3.00 13.73 5.03
N ALA A 152 -2.18 12.93 4.36
CA ALA A 152 -2.24 12.75 2.90
C ALA A 152 -3.60 12.18 2.47
N ARG A 153 -4.10 11.16 3.19
CA ARG A 153 -5.42 10.57 2.91
C ARG A 153 -6.56 11.58 3.10
N ILE A 154 -6.53 12.38 4.17
CA ILE A 154 -7.53 13.42 4.43
C ILE A 154 -7.47 14.51 3.36
N GLU A 155 -6.26 14.99 3.02
CA GLU A 155 -6.10 16.05 2.02
C GLU A 155 -6.63 15.60 0.66
N ARG A 156 -6.36 14.35 0.23
CA ARG A 156 -6.89 13.78 -1.00
C ARG A 156 -8.42 13.75 -1.05
N VAL A 157 -9.06 13.49 0.09
CA VAL A 157 -10.54 13.53 0.19
C VAL A 157 -11.04 14.97 0.22
N LEU A 158 -10.35 15.90 0.88
CA LEU A 158 -10.77 17.30 0.95
C LEU A 158 -10.61 18.04 -0.38
N GLN A 159 -9.64 17.66 -1.20
CA GLN A 159 -9.43 18.23 -2.54
C GLN A 159 -10.64 18.11 -3.47
N THR A 160 -11.55 17.16 -3.21
CA THR A 160 -12.78 17.05 -4.00
C THR A 160 -13.85 18.08 -3.61
N TYR A 161 -13.69 18.74 -2.46
CA TYR A 161 -14.68 19.68 -1.91
C TYR A 161 -14.16 21.10 -1.72
N LEU A 162 -12.85 21.25 -1.47
CA LEU A 162 -12.22 22.51 -1.08
C LEU A 162 -10.85 22.66 -1.73
N GLU A 163 -10.42 23.90 -1.93
CA GLU A 163 -9.02 24.19 -2.19
C GLU A 163 -8.18 23.84 -0.95
N THR A 164 -7.16 23.00 -1.14
CA THR A 164 -6.26 22.56 -0.07
C THR A 164 -4.85 23.12 -0.27
N ARG A 165 -4.00 23.03 0.77
CA ARG A 165 -2.60 23.46 0.66
C ARG A 165 -1.76 22.58 -0.26
N GLY A 166 -2.16 21.32 -0.48
CA GLY A 166 -1.55 20.39 -1.44
C GLY A 166 -0.19 19.82 -1.04
N GLN A 167 0.15 19.80 0.25
CA GLN A 167 1.52 19.50 0.72
C GLN A 167 1.63 18.23 1.60
N ALA A 168 0.54 17.56 1.94
CA ALA A 168 0.58 16.39 2.81
C ALA A 168 1.14 15.15 2.09
N GLU A 169 0.77 14.95 0.83
CA GLU A 169 1.29 13.86 -0.02
C GLU A 169 2.81 13.98 -0.18
N GLU A 170 3.31 15.18 -0.49
CA GLU A 170 4.74 15.42 -0.66
C GLU A 170 5.52 15.13 0.63
N ARG A 171 4.97 15.54 1.79
CA ARG A 171 5.59 15.26 3.10
C ARG A 171 5.66 13.76 3.39
N LEU A 172 4.64 12.99 3.03
CA LEU A 172 4.65 11.53 3.15
C LEU A 172 5.76 10.93 2.25
N ILE A 173 5.78 11.29 0.97
CA ILE A 173 6.78 10.79 0.01
C ILE A 173 8.20 11.10 0.48
N GLN A 174 8.47 12.34 0.88
CA GLN A 174 9.78 12.75 1.37
C GLN A 174 10.19 11.98 2.64
N TYR A 175 9.24 11.68 3.53
CA TYR A 175 9.50 10.88 4.72
C TYR A 175 9.84 9.42 4.36
N MET A 176 9.04 8.78 3.51
CA MET A 176 9.26 7.41 3.05
C MET A 176 10.63 7.27 2.37
N ASN A 177 10.99 8.20 1.48
CA ASN A 177 12.29 8.21 0.82
C ASN A 177 13.46 8.34 1.81
N ARG A 178 13.30 9.09 2.90
CA ARG A 178 14.32 9.20 3.96
C ARG A 178 14.40 7.93 4.79
N LYS A 179 13.27 7.31 5.13
CA LYS A 179 13.21 6.03 5.86
C LYS A 179 13.90 4.94 5.05
N GLU A 180 13.55 4.81 3.78
CA GLU A 180 14.09 3.79 2.89
C GLU A 180 15.61 3.92 2.73
N LYS A 181 16.14 5.15 2.55
CA LYS A 181 17.59 5.40 2.52
C LYS A 181 18.31 4.96 3.81
N ARG A 182 17.66 5.07 4.97
CA ARG A 182 18.22 4.62 6.25
C ARG A 182 18.18 3.10 6.38
N THR A 183 17.15 2.45 5.85
CA THR A 183 17.00 0.99 5.93
C THR A 183 17.82 0.24 4.87
N ARG A 184 18.05 0.83 3.69
CA ARG A 184 18.87 0.26 2.60
C ARG A 184 20.34 -0.01 2.96
N GLY A 185 20.86 0.56 4.05
CA GLY A 185 22.21 0.19 4.55
C GLY A 185 22.36 -1.30 4.89
N TYR A 186 21.26 -2.06 4.96
CA TYR A 186 21.23 -3.50 5.21
C TYR A 186 21.01 -4.36 3.94
N ARG A 187 20.47 -3.77 2.86
CA ARG A 187 20.24 -4.45 1.57
C ARG A 187 21.36 -4.14 0.60
N SER A 188 22.52 -4.76 0.85
CA SER A 188 23.53 -5.02 -0.20
C SER A 188 23.35 -6.45 -0.73
N THR A 189 22.11 -6.84 -1.00
CA THR A 189 21.83 -7.94 -1.90
C THR A 189 20.99 -7.36 -3.00
N ASP A 190 21.61 -7.31 -4.17
CA ASP A 190 21.04 -6.89 -5.44
C ASP A 190 19.60 -7.36 -5.59
N PHE A 191 18.64 -6.46 -5.41
CA PHE A 191 17.59 -6.41 -6.41
C PHE A 191 18.30 -5.95 -7.67
N THR A 192 18.87 -6.90 -8.40
CA THR A 192 19.02 -6.78 -9.84
C THR A 192 17.61 -6.51 -10.33
N ARG A 193 17.29 -5.22 -10.40
CA ARG A 193 16.32 -4.67 -11.31
C ARG A 193 16.62 -5.39 -12.61
N LEU A 194 15.74 -6.33 -12.99
CA LEU A 194 15.98 -7.22 -14.12
C LEU A 194 16.30 -6.31 -15.31
N GLU A 195 17.57 -6.19 -15.69
CA GLU A 195 18.00 -5.31 -16.78
C GLU A 195 17.21 -5.66 -18.05
N ALA A 196 16.91 -6.96 -18.22
CA ALA A 196 16.02 -7.48 -19.25
C ALA A 196 14.60 -6.88 -19.23
N THR A 197 14.03 -6.55 -18.07
CA THR A 197 12.70 -5.91 -17.99
C THR A 197 12.77 -4.44 -18.42
N ASP A 198 13.82 -3.72 -18.00
CA ASP A 198 14.02 -2.33 -18.39
C ASP A 198 14.35 -2.21 -19.91
N GLU A 199 15.11 -3.15 -20.46
CA GLU A 199 15.38 -3.26 -21.91
C GLU A 199 14.10 -3.53 -22.70
N LEU A 200 13.27 -4.50 -22.26
CA LEU A 200 12.00 -4.81 -22.90
C LEU A 200 10.99 -3.65 -22.83
N GLU A 201 10.98 -2.89 -21.73
CA GLU A 201 10.15 -1.68 -21.64
C GLU A 201 10.63 -0.60 -22.63
N LEU A 202 11.94 -0.34 -22.67
CA LEU A 202 12.52 0.62 -23.61
C LEU A 202 12.21 0.25 -25.07
N GLU A 203 12.33 -1.03 -25.44
CA GLU A 203 12.00 -1.52 -26.77
C GLU A 203 10.53 -1.27 -27.14
N LYS A 204 9.58 -1.49 -26.21
CA LYS A 204 8.16 -1.19 -26.44
C LYS A 204 7.93 0.29 -26.74
N PHE A 205 8.60 1.19 -26.01
CA PHE A 205 8.51 2.63 -26.25
C PHE A 205 9.12 3.04 -27.59
N ILE A 206 10.30 2.49 -27.94
CA ILE A 206 10.97 2.73 -29.22
C ILE A 206 10.07 2.26 -30.38
N TYR A 207 9.59 1.01 -30.33
CA TYR A 207 8.72 0.44 -31.35
C TYR A 207 7.47 1.31 -31.56
N THR A 208 6.83 1.72 -30.47
CA THR A 208 5.62 2.52 -30.55
C THR A 208 5.90 3.89 -31.16
N ARG A 209 6.96 4.58 -30.72
CA ARG A 209 7.41 5.86 -31.30
C ARG A 209 7.70 5.73 -32.79
N ASP A 210 8.45 4.72 -33.19
CA ASP A 210 8.88 4.53 -34.58
C ASP A 210 7.70 4.23 -35.49
N ARG A 211 6.71 3.47 -35.00
CA ARG A 211 5.46 3.24 -35.71
C ARG A 211 4.66 4.53 -35.91
N PHE A 212 4.58 5.42 -34.91
CA PHE A 212 3.94 6.72 -35.09
C PHE A 212 4.72 7.61 -36.06
N ASN A 213 6.04 7.63 -35.98
CA ASN A 213 6.88 8.38 -36.93
C ASN A 213 6.69 7.89 -38.37
N GLU A 214 6.54 6.58 -38.57
CA GLU A 214 6.20 5.99 -39.86
C GLU A 214 4.81 6.44 -40.34
N MET A 215 3.79 6.33 -39.48
CA MET A 215 2.43 6.74 -39.82
C MET A 215 2.31 8.23 -40.13
N LEU A 216 3.08 9.08 -39.45
CA LEU A 216 3.10 10.53 -39.67
C LEU A 216 3.79 10.94 -40.98
N LYS A 217 4.69 10.12 -41.54
CA LYS A 217 5.34 10.41 -42.84
C LYS A 217 4.35 10.43 -44.00
N ASP A 218 3.29 9.63 -43.91
CA ASP A 218 2.22 9.56 -44.89
C ASP A 218 0.87 9.40 -44.19
N ALA A 219 0.44 10.45 -43.50
CA ALA A 219 -0.74 10.37 -42.65
C ALA A 219 -2.03 10.06 -43.40
N ASP A 220 -2.09 10.41 -44.70
CA ASP A 220 -3.26 10.16 -45.56
C ASP A 220 -3.36 8.70 -46.02
N ALA A 221 -2.26 7.92 -45.95
CA ALA A 221 -2.28 6.48 -46.24
C ALA A 221 -2.95 5.63 -45.15
N TYR A 222 -3.22 6.20 -43.97
CA TYR A 222 -3.81 5.51 -42.83
C TYR A 222 -5.23 6.00 -42.53
N SER A 223 -6.15 5.07 -42.28
CA SER A 223 -7.52 5.41 -41.90
C SER A 223 -7.61 5.90 -40.45
N GLU A 224 -8.69 6.60 -40.09
CA GLU A 224 -8.95 7.01 -38.70
C GLU A 224 -9.00 5.81 -37.75
N THR A 225 -9.51 4.67 -38.23
CA THR A 225 -9.49 3.38 -37.50
C THR A 225 -8.07 2.88 -37.25
N ASP A 226 -7.16 3.01 -38.23
CA ASP A 226 -5.75 2.62 -38.04
C ASP A 226 -5.07 3.51 -36.99
N TRP A 227 -5.33 4.82 -37.04
CA TRP A 227 -4.87 5.78 -36.04
C TRP A 227 -5.39 5.43 -34.65
N ARG A 228 -6.70 5.17 -34.52
CA ARG A 228 -7.33 4.80 -33.25
C ARG A 228 -6.71 3.54 -32.64
N ARG A 229 -6.58 2.47 -33.43
CA ARG A 229 -5.99 1.20 -32.97
C ARG A 229 -4.53 1.38 -32.54
N GLN A 230 -3.77 2.22 -33.23
CA GLN A 230 -2.39 2.48 -32.87
C GLN A 230 -2.28 3.34 -31.59
N VAL A 231 -3.17 4.32 -31.42
CA VAL A 231 -3.26 5.19 -30.24
C VAL A 231 -3.73 4.42 -29.00
N ALA A 232 -4.64 3.46 -29.14
CA ALA A 232 -5.07 2.61 -28.03
C ALA A 232 -3.91 1.91 -27.31
N LYS A 233 -2.90 1.45 -28.06
CA LYS A 233 -1.71 0.79 -27.53
C LYS A 233 -0.83 1.71 -26.67
N LEU A 234 -0.94 3.03 -26.83
CA LEU A 234 -0.19 3.99 -26.02
C LEU A 234 -0.72 4.08 -24.60
N PHE A 235 -2.04 4.06 -24.42
CA PHE A 235 -2.61 4.46 -23.13
C PHE A 235 -2.23 3.50 -22.01
N THR A 236 -2.28 2.19 -22.26
CA THR A 236 -1.83 1.19 -21.28
C THR A 236 -0.31 1.17 -21.12
N LEU A 237 0.46 1.69 -22.08
CA LEU A 237 1.93 1.70 -22.04
C LEU A 237 2.49 2.95 -21.33
N VAL A 238 1.94 4.13 -21.62
CA VAL A 238 2.39 5.43 -21.12
C VAL A 238 1.70 5.80 -19.81
N PHE A 239 0.45 5.39 -19.64
CA PHE A 239 -0.38 5.75 -18.49
C PHE A 239 -0.85 4.49 -17.75
N PRO A 240 -0.01 3.92 -16.87
CA PRO A 240 -0.29 2.64 -16.20
C PRO A 240 -1.53 2.67 -15.29
N ARG A 241 -2.12 3.85 -15.05
CA ARG A 241 -3.43 3.97 -14.38
C ARG A 241 -4.57 3.35 -15.18
N TYR A 242 -4.47 3.26 -16.50
CA TYR A 242 -5.47 2.64 -17.35
C TYR A 242 -5.18 1.15 -17.51
N ILE A 243 -6.14 0.31 -17.12
CA ILE A 243 -6.03 -1.14 -17.14
C ILE A 243 -6.57 -1.75 -18.44
N SER A 244 -7.42 -1.02 -19.17
CA SER A 244 -7.99 -1.46 -20.44
C SER A 244 -8.43 -0.27 -21.30
N VAL A 245 -8.41 -0.48 -22.62
CA VAL A 245 -8.95 0.44 -23.62
C VAL A 245 -10.00 -0.31 -24.42
N LEU A 246 -11.24 0.18 -24.39
CA LEU A 246 -12.34 -0.36 -25.18
C LEU A 246 -12.56 0.52 -26.40
N GLU A 247 -12.61 -0.09 -27.58
CA GLU A 247 -12.86 0.62 -28.85
C GLU A 247 -14.33 0.49 -29.26
N GLU A 248 -14.87 1.52 -29.92
CA GLU A 248 -16.23 1.53 -30.53
C GLU A 248 -17.35 1.18 -29.54
N VAL A 249 -17.29 1.71 -28.33
CA VAL A 249 -18.29 1.43 -27.29
C VAL A 249 -19.62 2.06 -27.66
N ASN A 250 -20.65 1.22 -27.80
CA ASN A 250 -22.02 1.68 -28.08
C ASN A 250 -22.61 2.35 -26.83
N VAL A 251 -23.05 3.60 -27.01
CA VAL A 251 -23.84 4.35 -26.03
C VAL A 251 -25.16 4.83 -26.63
N LYS A 252 -26.20 4.78 -25.79
CA LYS A 252 -27.56 5.19 -26.15
C LYS A 252 -27.73 6.69 -25.88
N GLU A 253 -27.91 7.45 -26.94
CA GLU A 253 -28.03 8.90 -26.91
C GLU A 253 -29.48 9.34 -27.15
N ARG A 254 -30.02 10.15 -26.23
CA ARG A 254 -31.45 10.56 -26.24
C ARG A 254 -31.67 12.03 -26.61
N TYR A 255 -30.61 12.82 -26.74
CA TYR A 255 -30.67 14.27 -26.83
C TYR A 255 -30.94 14.79 -28.26
N SER A 256 -30.35 14.15 -29.26
CA SER A 256 -30.32 14.60 -30.66
C SER A 256 -31.59 14.22 -31.43
N THR A 257 -32.41 13.32 -30.89
CA THR A 257 -33.66 12.86 -31.51
C THR A 257 -34.82 13.01 -30.53
N LEU A 258 -35.71 13.97 -30.80
CA LEU A 258 -36.97 14.14 -30.07
C LEU A 258 -37.78 12.83 -30.12
N GLY A 259 -37.83 12.11 -28.99
CA GLY A 259 -38.59 10.87 -28.84
C GLY A 259 -37.92 9.60 -29.37
N GLY A 260 -36.65 9.66 -29.82
CA GLY A 260 -35.91 8.53 -30.37
C GLY A 260 -34.66 8.16 -29.57
N LEU A 261 -34.23 6.90 -29.65
CA LEU A 261 -32.95 6.41 -29.14
C LEU A 261 -31.96 6.30 -30.31
N ALA A 262 -30.91 7.11 -30.30
CA ALA A 262 -29.81 7.00 -31.27
C ALA A 262 -28.68 6.17 -30.66
N ASN A 263 -28.10 5.27 -31.45
CA ASN A 263 -26.85 4.62 -31.06
C ASN A 263 -25.69 5.52 -31.48
N ARG A 264 -24.77 5.76 -30.56
CA ARG A 264 -23.49 6.42 -30.80
C ARG A 264 -22.37 5.45 -30.43
N TYR A 265 -21.22 5.64 -31.03
CA TYR A 265 -20.07 4.78 -30.81
C TYR A 265 -18.92 5.66 -30.37
N ILE A 266 -18.49 5.48 -29.13
CA ILE A 266 -17.31 6.14 -28.58
C ILE A 266 -16.09 5.51 -29.23
N ASP A 267 -15.19 6.32 -29.80
CA ASP A 267 -13.95 5.83 -30.37
C ASP A 267 -13.16 5.00 -29.36
N MET A 268 -12.87 5.58 -28.19
CA MET A 268 -12.10 4.92 -27.15
C MET A 268 -12.65 5.27 -25.76
N LEU A 269 -12.85 4.23 -24.95
CA LEU A 269 -13.21 4.33 -23.55
C LEU A 269 -12.09 3.69 -22.71
N LEU A 270 -11.37 4.52 -21.96
CA LEU A 270 -10.26 4.11 -21.11
C LEU A 270 -10.82 3.73 -19.74
N VAL A 271 -10.55 2.52 -19.28
CA VAL A 271 -10.93 2.05 -17.95
C VAL A 271 -9.75 2.20 -17.00
N ASP A 272 -9.92 2.94 -15.92
CA ASP A 272 -8.87 3.13 -14.91
C ASP A 272 -8.96 2.13 -13.76
N SER A 273 -7.88 2.02 -12.98
CA SER A 273 -7.78 1.08 -11.86
C SER A 273 -8.73 1.38 -10.68
N ASN A 274 -9.37 2.55 -10.66
CA ASN A 274 -10.37 2.93 -9.66
C ASN A 274 -11.81 2.65 -10.13
N GLY A 275 -11.98 2.09 -11.33
CA GLY A 275 -13.29 1.87 -11.94
C GLY A 275 -13.91 3.12 -12.58
N SER A 276 -13.14 4.20 -12.74
CA SER A 276 -13.56 5.37 -13.52
C SER A 276 -13.29 5.13 -15.01
N VAL A 277 -13.99 5.89 -15.86
CA VAL A 277 -13.81 5.83 -17.31
C VAL A 277 -13.50 7.21 -17.88
N ASP A 278 -12.53 7.27 -18.79
CA ASP A 278 -12.25 8.45 -19.59
C ASP A 278 -12.65 8.18 -21.05
N ILE A 279 -13.25 9.16 -21.71
CA ILE A 279 -13.70 9.06 -23.09
C ILE A 279 -12.75 9.85 -24.00
N LEU A 280 -12.33 9.23 -25.10
CA LEU A 280 -11.48 9.85 -26.10
C LEU A 280 -12.11 9.72 -27.48
N GLU A 281 -12.18 10.86 -28.17
CA GLU A 281 -12.48 10.96 -29.60
C GLU A 281 -11.17 11.21 -30.34
N ILE A 282 -10.85 10.37 -31.33
CA ILE A 282 -9.62 10.50 -32.11
C ILE A 282 -9.99 11.05 -33.48
N LYS A 283 -9.11 11.89 -34.03
CA LYS A 283 -9.18 12.32 -35.44
C LYS A 283 -7.87 12.01 -36.11
N LYS A 284 -7.94 11.52 -37.35
CA LYS A 284 -6.72 11.37 -38.16
C LYS A 284 -6.02 12.73 -38.30
N PRO A 285 -4.68 12.80 -38.35
CA PRO A 285 -3.98 14.06 -38.59
C PRO A 285 -4.44 14.70 -39.91
N PHE A 286 -4.56 16.03 -39.93
CA PHE A 286 -4.94 16.79 -41.12
C PHE A 286 -4.08 18.05 -41.26
N SER A 287 -3.91 18.52 -42.50
CA SER A 287 -3.01 19.63 -42.85
C SER A 287 -3.44 21.02 -42.34
N ARG A 288 -4.65 21.14 -41.80
CA ARG A 288 -5.18 22.38 -41.20
C ARG A 288 -4.99 22.34 -39.68
N CYS A 289 -4.65 23.48 -39.07
CA CYS A 289 -4.51 23.57 -37.61
C CYS A 289 -5.87 23.32 -36.91
N LEU A 290 -5.86 22.82 -35.68
CA LEU A 290 -7.06 22.63 -34.82
C LEU A 290 -7.85 23.93 -34.61
N VAL A 291 -7.18 25.05 -34.81
CA VAL A 291 -7.74 26.40 -34.72
C VAL A 291 -7.48 27.19 -35.99
N SER A 292 -8.28 28.24 -36.21
CA SER A 292 -8.20 29.09 -37.39
C SER A 292 -6.81 29.69 -37.57
N LYS A 293 -6.30 29.77 -38.82
CA LYS A 293 -5.01 30.44 -39.09
C LYS A 293 -5.04 31.94 -38.79
N ARG A 294 -6.19 32.58 -38.97
CA ARG A 294 -6.42 34.01 -38.67
C ARG A 294 -7.23 34.13 -37.39
N THR A 295 -7.01 35.20 -36.65
CA THR A 295 -7.80 35.53 -35.46
C THR A 295 -9.13 36.14 -35.87
N TYR A 296 -10.17 35.86 -35.08
CA TYR A 296 -11.43 36.58 -35.07
C TYR A 296 -11.52 37.29 -33.73
N ARG A 297 -11.57 38.63 -33.74
CA ARG A 297 -11.50 39.46 -32.51
C ARG A 297 -10.34 39.03 -31.61
N ASP A 298 -9.15 39.00 -32.18
CA ASP A 298 -7.89 38.64 -31.51
C ASP A 298 -7.81 37.21 -30.94
N ASN A 299 -8.78 36.34 -31.26
CA ASN A 299 -8.81 34.95 -30.81
C ASN A 299 -8.74 33.97 -31.98
N HIS A 300 -7.94 32.91 -31.83
CA HIS A 300 -8.01 31.76 -32.72
C HIS A 300 -9.26 30.93 -32.37
N VAL A 301 -10.09 30.64 -33.38
CA VAL A 301 -11.35 29.92 -33.16
C VAL A 301 -11.21 28.45 -33.58
N PRO A 302 -11.86 27.50 -32.89
CA PRO A 302 -11.87 26.09 -33.30
C PRO A 302 -12.32 25.93 -34.76
N VAL A 303 -11.59 25.13 -35.53
CA VAL A 303 -12.06 24.75 -36.87
C VAL A 303 -13.15 23.69 -36.75
N ARG A 304 -13.90 23.47 -37.85
CA ARG A 304 -15.06 22.58 -37.89
C ARG A 304 -14.78 21.19 -37.33
N GLU A 305 -13.59 20.66 -37.60
CA GLU A 305 -13.14 19.34 -37.16
C GLU A 305 -13.00 19.26 -35.63
N LEU A 306 -12.38 20.27 -34.99
CA LEU A 306 -12.27 20.33 -33.53
C LEU A 306 -13.64 20.59 -32.88
N ALA A 307 -14.43 21.51 -33.43
CA ALA A 307 -15.78 21.78 -32.93
C ALA A 307 -16.68 20.53 -33.03
N GLY A 308 -16.57 19.78 -34.13
CA GLY A 308 -17.28 18.52 -34.32
C GLY A 308 -16.91 17.47 -33.28
N ALA A 309 -15.61 17.30 -32.99
CA ALA A 309 -15.14 16.37 -31.96
C ALA A 309 -15.65 16.74 -30.56
N ILE A 310 -15.67 18.04 -30.21
CA ILE A 310 -16.22 18.52 -28.93
C ILE A 310 -17.70 18.16 -28.82
N VAL A 311 -18.50 18.49 -29.83
CA VAL A 311 -19.94 18.18 -29.84
C VAL A 311 -20.20 16.67 -29.79
N GLN A 312 -19.33 15.89 -30.42
CA GLN A 312 -19.42 14.43 -30.40
C GLN A 312 -19.15 13.87 -29.00
N CYS A 313 -18.11 14.37 -28.31
CA CYS A 313 -17.86 14.05 -26.90
C CYS A 313 -19.01 14.46 -25.98
N GLU A 314 -19.57 15.66 -26.15
CA GLU A 314 -20.73 16.12 -25.38
C GLU A 314 -21.90 15.15 -25.50
N LYS A 315 -22.19 14.66 -26.71
CA LYS A 315 -23.27 13.68 -26.94
C LYS A 315 -23.05 12.33 -26.26
N TYR A 316 -21.80 11.95 -25.98
CA TYR A 316 -21.51 10.74 -25.22
C TYR A 316 -21.79 10.90 -23.73
N ILE A 317 -21.65 12.13 -23.21
CA ILE A 317 -21.77 12.43 -21.77
C ILE A 317 -23.21 12.79 -21.42
N PHE A 318 -23.90 13.55 -22.28
CA PHE A 318 -25.29 13.96 -22.08
C PHE A 318 -26.30 12.92 -22.63
N THR A 319 -26.07 11.63 -22.33
CA THR A 319 -26.97 10.50 -22.65
C THR A 319 -28.26 10.48 -21.83
#